data_AF-A0A7C4MBH1-F1
#
_entry.id   AF-A0A7C4MBH1-F1
#
_cell.length_a   1.000
_cell.length_b   1.000
_cell.length_c   1.000
_cell.angle_alpha   90.00
_cell.angle_beta   90.00
_cell.angle_gamma   90.00
#
_symmetry.space_group_name_H-M   'P 1'
#
loop_
_entity.id
_entity.type
_entity.pdbx_description
1 polymer ?
#
loop_
_entity_poly.entity_id
_entity_poly.type
_entity_poly.pdbx_seq_one_letter_code
_entity_poly.pdbx_strand_id
1 'polypeptide(L)'
;MKKIILILSLITLLLLSISTFIPALETIRSIGFEGIFTNLSLTEVMKFSFSSYLTFALSALGTNMIMVLSLKKGYITITKYAGIILTILTIILLYYQVLGIMSSNILYMSFLLLSTIFSITTTLYSFKEKEVKPIIKPLTIKEIAYISVFSALTAVLTVTTGGLIPSPTGGFTHIGDTIIFFTALIMGSRCGMLVGSIGSVAADIFLAYPRWYVSIPAHGFEGLIAGLGKDKPMWMKILFLVIGGFTMASTYFIVNIFIKGYPLAIISYLRDLFGQAGISIILSLILEKIVKARIKLMQ
;
A
#
# COMPACT_ATOMS: atom_id res chain seq x y z
N MET A 1 28.49 -16.74 10.58
CA MET A 1 27.96 -15.41 10.18
C MET A 1 26.59 -15.48 9.49
N LYS A 2 26.38 -16.26 8.42
CA LYS A 2 25.07 -16.39 7.72
C LYS A 2 23.90 -16.81 8.62
N LYS A 3 24.10 -17.84 9.47
CA LYS A 3 23.09 -18.30 10.45
C LYS A 3 22.71 -17.22 11.46
N ILE A 4 23.68 -16.42 11.91
CA ILE A 4 23.46 -15.32 12.87
C ILE A 4 22.62 -14.20 12.25
N ILE A 5 22.91 -13.85 10.98
CA ILE A 5 22.14 -12.83 10.24
C ILE A 5 20.70 -13.29 10.00
N LEU A 6 20.51 -14.58 9.67
CA LEU A 6 19.18 -15.18 9.52
C LEU A 6 18.40 -15.14 10.84
N ILE A 7 19.04 -15.51 11.96
CA ILE A 7 18.42 -15.46 13.29
C ILE A 7 18.05 -14.03 13.68
N LEU A 8 18.96 -13.07 13.50
CA LEU A 8 18.68 -11.66 13.77
C LEU A 8 17.49 -11.16 12.95
N SER A 9 17.47 -11.44 11.64
CA SER A 9 16.37 -11.03 10.75
C SER A 9 15.03 -11.66 11.15
N LEU A 10 15.03 -12.92 11.59
CA LEU A 10 13.83 -13.61 12.12
C LEU A 10 13.37 -13.03 13.46
N ILE A 11 14.30 -12.62 14.32
CA ILE A 11 13.98 -11.93 15.59
C ILE A 11 13.39 -10.56 15.31
N THR A 12 14.00 -9.74 14.45
CA THR A 12 13.45 -8.45 14.02
C THR A 12 12.03 -8.61 13.48
N LEU A 13 11.80 -9.67 12.70
CA LEU A 13 10.51 -10.04 12.11
C LEU A 13 9.45 -10.36 13.17
N LEU A 14 9.81 -11.12 14.19
CA LEU A 14 8.93 -11.41 15.32
C LEU A 14 8.58 -10.12 16.08
N LEU A 15 9.59 -9.30 16.38
CA LEU A 15 9.44 -8.08 17.16
C LEU A 15 8.60 -7.01 16.44
N LEU A 16 8.81 -6.79 15.14
CA LEU A 16 8.03 -5.84 14.33
C LEU A 16 6.55 -6.25 14.21
N SER A 17 6.31 -7.56 14.09
CA SER A 17 4.95 -8.12 14.03
C SER A 17 4.25 -7.93 15.38
N ILE A 18 4.93 -8.22 16.49
CA ILE A 18 4.42 -7.98 17.84
C ILE A 18 4.13 -6.50 18.07
N SER A 19 5.06 -5.61 17.68
CA SER A 19 4.90 -4.17 17.88
C SER A 19 3.75 -3.56 17.07
N THR A 20 3.31 -4.21 16.00
CA THR A 20 2.19 -3.71 15.18
C THR A 20 0.86 -4.39 15.52
N PHE A 21 0.86 -5.69 15.85
CA PHE A 21 -0.36 -6.44 16.20
C PHE A 21 -0.90 -6.12 17.59
N ILE A 22 -0.05 -5.97 18.61
CA ILE A 22 -0.52 -5.72 19.99
C ILE A 22 -1.33 -4.43 20.09
N PRO A 23 -0.86 -3.26 19.58
CA PRO A 23 -1.63 -2.03 19.64
C PRO A 23 -2.93 -2.08 18.84
N ALA A 24 -2.94 -2.80 17.72
CA ALA A 24 -4.16 -3.04 16.95
C ALA A 24 -5.19 -3.82 17.78
N LEU A 25 -4.77 -4.88 18.47
CA LEU A 25 -5.63 -5.68 19.35
C LEU A 25 -6.11 -4.90 20.58
N GLU A 26 -5.24 -4.10 21.20
CA GLU A 26 -5.62 -3.22 22.33
C GLU A 26 -6.65 -2.18 21.93
N THR A 27 -6.51 -1.62 20.73
CA THR A 27 -7.50 -0.67 20.19
C THR A 27 -8.84 -1.36 19.92
N ILE A 28 -8.83 -2.60 19.42
CA ILE A 28 -10.07 -3.38 19.25
C ILE A 28 -10.72 -3.70 20.60
N ARG A 29 -9.92 -4.07 21.61
CA ARG A 29 -10.41 -4.37 22.97
C ARG A 29 -10.98 -3.14 23.67
N SER A 30 -10.42 -1.94 23.45
CA SER A 30 -10.93 -0.71 24.07
C SER A 30 -12.26 -0.23 23.47
N ILE A 31 -12.54 -0.61 22.22
CA ILE A 31 -13.80 -0.30 21.52
C ILE A 31 -14.92 -1.31 21.87
N GLY A 32 -14.55 -2.55 22.24
CA GLY A 32 -15.48 -3.65 22.45
C GLY A 32 -15.95 -4.28 21.14
N PHE A 33 -15.96 -5.62 21.07
CA PHE A 33 -16.26 -6.35 19.83
C PHE A 33 -17.69 -6.07 19.30
N GLU A 34 -18.65 -5.82 20.20
CA GLU A 34 -20.02 -5.44 19.84
C GLU A 34 -20.12 -4.02 19.25
N GLY A 35 -19.23 -3.11 19.65
CA GLY A 35 -19.20 -1.73 19.15
C GLY A 35 -18.89 -1.63 17.65
N ILE A 36 -18.20 -2.64 17.08
CA ILE A 36 -17.83 -2.71 15.66
C ILE A 36 -19.07 -2.75 14.73
N PHE A 37 -20.18 -3.34 15.22
CA PHE A 37 -21.44 -3.43 14.47
C PHE A 37 -22.32 -2.19 14.59
N THR A 38 -21.90 -1.21 15.39
CA THR A 38 -22.56 0.10 15.57
C THR A 38 -21.73 1.21 14.96
N ASN A 39 -22.30 2.42 14.80
CA ASN A 39 -21.53 3.56 14.30
C ASN A 39 -20.47 3.97 15.33
N LEU A 40 -19.19 3.85 14.96
CA LEU A 40 -18.06 4.17 15.83
C LEU A 40 -17.68 5.65 15.71
N SER A 41 -17.74 6.38 16.82
CA SER A 41 -17.24 7.76 16.92
C SER A 41 -15.85 7.80 17.54
N LEU A 42 -14.84 7.30 16.81
CA LEU A 42 -13.44 7.43 17.25
C LEU A 42 -12.91 8.85 17.01
N THR A 43 -12.01 9.32 17.87
CA THR A 43 -11.27 10.57 17.63
C THR A 43 -10.37 10.41 16.40
N GLU A 44 -10.10 11.51 15.66
CA GLU A 44 -9.26 11.45 14.45
C GLU A 44 -7.87 10.88 14.70
N VAL A 45 -7.31 11.13 15.89
CA VAL A 45 -6.04 10.56 16.34
C VAL A 45 -6.12 9.04 16.45
N MET A 46 -7.18 8.49 17.07
CA MET A 46 -7.35 7.04 17.19
C MET A 46 -7.58 6.37 15.83
N LYS A 47 -8.36 7.00 14.95
CA LYS A 47 -8.58 6.52 13.58
C LYS A 47 -7.26 6.45 12.80
N PHE A 48 -6.44 7.49 12.92
CA PHE A 48 -5.11 7.55 12.32
C PHE A 48 -4.20 6.43 12.85
N SER A 49 -4.09 6.32 14.16
CA SER A 49 -3.24 5.34 14.83
C SER A 49 -3.60 3.90 14.50
N PHE A 50 -4.88 3.55 14.61
CA PHE A 50 -5.35 2.19 14.36
C PHE A 50 -5.05 1.71 12.95
N SER A 51 -5.41 2.52 11.96
CA SER A 51 -5.25 2.19 10.55
C SER A 51 -3.77 2.11 10.17
N SER A 52 -2.91 2.92 10.79
CA SER A 52 -1.46 2.81 10.62
C SER A 52 -0.94 1.47 11.12
N TYR A 53 -1.35 1.02 12.31
CA TYR A 53 -0.91 -0.29 12.82
C TYR A 53 -1.23 -1.42 11.86
N LEU A 54 -2.45 -1.43 11.32
CA LEU A 54 -2.89 -2.46 10.37
C LEU A 54 -2.05 -2.43 9.08
N THR A 55 -1.84 -1.24 8.52
CA THR A 55 -1.11 -1.06 7.26
C THR A 55 0.36 -1.45 7.42
N PHE A 56 0.98 -1.02 8.51
CA PHE A 56 2.37 -1.29 8.77
C PHE A 56 2.61 -2.74 9.22
N ALA A 57 1.64 -3.39 9.88
CA ALA A 57 1.66 -4.83 10.12
C ALA A 57 1.67 -5.63 8.81
N LEU A 58 0.79 -5.29 7.86
CA LEU A 58 0.72 -5.96 6.56
C LEU A 58 1.98 -5.69 5.72
N SER A 59 2.48 -4.46 5.73
CA SER A 59 3.72 -4.09 5.04
C SER A 59 4.92 -4.84 5.61
N ALA A 60 5.00 -4.95 6.94
CA ALA A 60 5.99 -5.77 7.64
C ALA A 60 5.91 -7.22 7.19
N LEU A 61 4.73 -7.84 7.17
CA LEU A 61 4.55 -9.22 6.69
C LEU A 61 5.00 -9.39 5.23
N GLY A 62 4.70 -8.43 4.36
CA GLY A 62 5.09 -8.45 2.94
C GLY A 62 6.61 -8.37 2.76
N THR A 63 7.27 -7.40 3.40
CA THR A 63 8.74 -7.27 3.33
C THR A 63 9.43 -8.47 3.97
N ASN A 64 8.85 -9.03 5.04
CA ASN A 64 9.30 -10.26 5.69
C ASN A 64 9.29 -11.47 4.75
N MET A 65 8.21 -11.65 3.97
CA MET A 65 8.11 -12.73 2.98
C MET A 65 9.20 -12.60 1.90
N ILE A 66 9.43 -11.39 1.42
CA ILE A 66 10.46 -11.12 0.41
C ILE A 66 11.86 -11.34 0.98
N MET A 67 12.12 -10.94 2.23
CA MET A 67 13.41 -11.14 2.90
C MET A 67 13.73 -12.63 3.12
N VAL A 68 12.75 -13.44 3.55
CA VAL A 68 12.92 -14.91 3.68
C VAL A 68 13.23 -15.54 2.33
N LEU A 69 12.52 -15.13 1.27
CA LEU A 69 12.79 -15.58 -0.09
C LEU A 69 14.19 -15.16 -0.58
N SER A 70 14.64 -13.97 -0.23
CA SER A 70 15.98 -13.47 -0.55
C SER A 70 17.08 -14.24 0.19
N LEU A 71 16.89 -14.56 1.48
CA LEU A 71 17.85 -15.33 2.25
C LEU A 71 17.98 -16.78 1.73
N LYS A 72 16.86 -17.41 1.35
CA LYS A 72 16.88 -18.73 0.67
C LYS A 72 17.67 -18.72 -0.64
N LYS A 73 17.78 -17.57 -1.31
CA LYS A 73 18.51 -17.38 -2.57
C LYS A 73 19.94 -16.86 -2.41
N GLY A 74 20.39 -16.59 -1.17
CA GLY A 74 21.80 -16.30 -0.86
C GLY A 74 22.22 -14.83 -0.84
N TYR A 75 21.29 -13.87 -0.70
CA TYR A 75 21.54 -12.42 -0.60
C TYR A 75 21.84 -11.97 0.85
N ILE A 76 23.10 -11.63 1.22
CA ILE A 76 23.54 -11.68 2.63
C ILE A 76 24.20 -10.39 3.22
N THR A 77 24.88 -9.54 2.46
CA THR A 77 25.79 -8.52 3.07
C THR A 77 25.08 -7.21 3.43
N ILE A 78 24.26 -6.63 2.54
CA ILE A 78 23.45 -5.42 2.85
C ILE A 78 22.34 -5.72 3.88
N THR A 79 21.81 -6.95 3.90
CA THR A 79 20.80 -7.43 4.87
C THR A 79 21.30 -7.34 6.32
N LYS A 80 22.62 -7.34 6.54
CA LYS A 80 23.24 -7.28 7.87
C LYS A 80 23.08 -5.91 8.54
N TYR A 81 23.47 -4.83 7.86
CA TYR A 81 23.44 -3.47 8.42
C TYR A 81 22.01 -2.93 8.50
N ALA A 82 21.22 -3.24 7.47
CA ALA A 82 19.77 -3.09 7.42
C ALA A 82 19.07 -3.68 8.64
N GLY A 83 19.28 -4.98 8.89
CA GLY A 83 18.62 -5.70 9.97
C GLY A 83 19.00 -5.16 11.34
N ILE A 84 20.24 -4.69 11.54
CA ILE A 84 20.67 -4.08 12.81
C ILE A 84 19.90 -2.79 13.09
N ILE A 85 19.82 -1.88 12.11
CA ILE A 85 19.07 -0.62 12.27
C ILE A 85 17.58 -0.90 12.50
N LEU A 86 17.00 -1.85 11.75
CA LEU A 86 15.61 -2.26 11.93
C LEU A 86 15.35 -2.88 13.32
N THR A 87 16.32 -3.62 13.84
CA THR A 87 16.24 -4.21 15.19
C THR A 87 16.28 -3.13 16.26
N ILE A 88 17.13 -2.12 16.10
CA ILE A 88 17.19 -0.98 17.02
C ILE A 88 15.86 -0.22 17.00
N LEU A 89 15.31 0.08 15.81
CA LEU A 89 14.02 0.77 15.68
C LEU A 89 12.86 -0.03 16.29
N THR A 90 12.85 -1.35 16.12
CA THR A 90 11.81 -2.22 16.71
C THR A 90 11.94 -2.36 18.23
N ILE A 91 13.16 -2.41 18.77
CA ILE A 91 13.40 -2.38 20.23
C ILE A 91 12.89 -1.06 20.82
N ILE A 92 13.12 0.07 20.14
CA ILE A 92 12.58 1.37 20.57
C ILE A 92 11.04 1.31 20.60
N LEU A 93 10.39 0.78 19.57
CA LEU A 93 8.93 0.63 19.54
C LEU A 93 8.40 -0.24 20.70
N LEU A 94 9.04 -1.37 20.99
CA LEU A 94 8.70 -2.22 22.13
C LEU A 94 8.90 -1.52 23.47
N TYR A 95 9.96 -0.71 23.60
CA TYR A 95 10.19 0.09 24.81
C TYR A 95 9.05 1.08 25.07
N TYR A 96 8.57 1.76 24.03
CA TYR A 96 7.39 2.63 24.14
C TYR A 96 6.13 1.86 24.60
N GLN A 97 5.93 0.63 24.13
CA GLN A 97 4.81 -0.23 24.58
C GLN A 97 4.93 -0.63 26.05
N VAL A 98 6.13 -1.05 26.48
CA VAL A 98 6.39 -1.45 27.89
C VAL A 98 6.19 -0.27 28.85
N LEU A 99 6.51 0.95 28.43
CA LEU A 99 6.26 2.16 29.20
C LEU A 99 4.77 2.55 29.28
N GLY A 100 3.86 1.82 28.62
CA GLY A 100 2.44 2.16 28.58
C GLY A 100 2.16 3.47 27.85
N ILE A 101 3.10 3.96 27.05
CA ILE A 101 2.90 5.18 26.26
C ILE A 101 1.81 4.88 25.23
N MET A 102 0.76 5.71 25.20
CA MET A 102 -0.36 5.50 24.31
C MET A 102 0.14 5.28 22.89
N SER A 103 -0.36 4.23 22.25
CA SER A 103 0.04 3.87 20.91
C SER A 103 -0.13 5.06 19.95
N SER A 104 -1.11 5.93 20.20
CA SER A 104 -1.35 7.17 19.46
C SER A 104 -0.28 8.26 19.57
N ASN A 105 0.82 8.03 20.29
CA ASN A 105 1.91 8.99 20.42
C ASN A 105 2.60 9.23 19.06
N ILE A 106 2.82 10.50 18.71
CA ILE A 106 3.49 10.93 17.48
C ILE A 106 4.88 10.29 17.32
N LEU A 107 5.63 10.14 18.43
CA LEU A 107 6.96 9.55 18.42
C LEU A 107 6.88 8.06 18.06
N TYR A 108 5.93 7.33 18.65
CA TYR A 108 5.69 5.93 18.33
C TYR A 108 5.39 5.73 16.83
N MET A 109 4.48 6.55 16.30
CA MET A 109 4.09 6.53 14.90
C MET A 109 5.25 6.86 13.95
N SER A 110 6.12 7.79 14.35
CA SER A 110 7.31 8.19 13.58
C SER A 110 8.32 7.06 13.47
N PHE A 111 8.63 6.39 14.58
CA PHE A 111 9.53 5.23 14.59
C PHE A 111 8.98 4.06 13.77
N LEU A 112 7.66 3.88 13.80
CA LEU A 112 6.99 2.81 13.08
C LEU A 112 7.03 3.05 11.56
N LEU A 113 6.82 4.29 11.12
CA LEU A 113 7.03 4.71 9.73
C LEU A 113 8.50 4.55 9.28
N LEU A 114 9.46 5.00 10.09
CA LEU A 114 10.89 4.82 9.82
C LEU A 114 11.27 3.34 9.66
N SER A 115 10.75 2.48 10.52
CA SER A 115 11.00 1.04 10.48
C SER A 115 10.51 0.40 9.17
N THR A 116 9.35 0.83 8.66
CA THR A 116 8.81 0.28 7.41
C THR A 116 9.55 0.81 6.17
N ILE A 117 9.93 2.09 6.14
CA ILE A 117 10.77 2.64 5.06
C ILE A 117 12.10 1.90 5.01
N PHE A 118 12.78 1.73 6.14
CA PHE A 118 14.02 0.96 6.18
C PHE A 118 13.81 -0.50 5.77
N SER A 119 12.69 -1.12 6.13
CA SER A 119 12.40 -2.50 5.73
C SER A 119 12.25 -2.63 4.20
N ILE A 120 11.55 -1.69 3.57
CA ILE A 120 11.36 -1.66 2.11
C ILE A 120 12.68 -1.40 1.39
N THR A 121 13.44 -0.38 1.80
CA THR A 121 14.72 -0.04 1.13
C THR A 121 15.69 -1.19 1.21
N THR A 122 15.82 -1.82 2.37
CA THR A 122 16.76 -2.92 2.58
C THR A 122 16.37 -4.18 1.80
N THR A 123 15.07 -4.44 1.68
CA THR A 123 14.53 -5.46 0.78
C THR A 123 14.93 -5.20 -0.68
N LEU A 124 14.76 -3.96 -1.16
CA LEU A 124 15.11 -3.58 -2.54
C LEU A 124 16.62 -3.69 -2.81
N TYR A 125 17.46 -3.27 -1.87
CA TYR A 125 18.92 -3.33 -2.01
C TYR A 125 19.50 -4.75 -1.87
N SER A 126 18.83 -5.65 -1.14
CA SER A 126 19.29 -7.03 -0.97
C SER A 126 19.47 -7.77 -2.31
N PHE A 127 18.73 -7.39 -3.35
CA PHE A 127 18.81 -7.98 -4.69
C PHE A 127 20.08 -7.61 -5.49
N LYS A 128 20.95 -6.72 -4.98
CA LYS A 128 22.07 -6.16 -5.75
C LYS A 128 23.43 -6.87 -5.56
N GLU A 129 23.57 -7.75 -4.57
CA GLU A 129 24.89 -8.14 -4.03
C GLU A 129 25.43 -9.56 -4.36
N LYS A 130 25.08 -10.10 -5.53
CA LYS A 130 25.85 -11.20 -6.16
C LYS A 130 25.69 -11.10 -7.68
N GLU A 131 26.71 -11.51 -8.44
CA GLU A 131 26.74 -11.62 -9.91
C GLU A 131 25.70 -12.62 -10.45
N VAL A 132 24.43 -12.30 -10.29
CA VAL A 132 23.29 -13.00 -10.87
C VAL A 132 22.37 -11.92 -11.41
N LYS A 133 21.94 -12.09 -12.67
CA LYS A 133 21.01 -11.19 -13.36
C LYS A 133 19.90 -10.75 -12.39
N PRO A 134 19.66 -9.44 -12.22
CA PRO A 134 18.74 -8.95 -11.21
C PRO A 134 17.37 -9.62 -11.38
N ILE A 135 16.83 -10.23 -10.31
CA ILE A 135 15.49 -10.86 -10.30
C ILE A 135 14.45 -9.84 -10.79
N ILE A 136 14.64 -8.58 -10.41
CA ILE A 136 13.86 -7.43 -10.84
C ILE A 136 14.79 -6.55 -11.67
N LYS A 137 14.67 -6.62 -13.01
CA LYS A 137 15.33 -5.66 -13.91
C LYS A 137 15.16 -4.23 -13.37
N PRO A 138 16.24 -3.44 -13.26
CA PRO A 138 16.15 -2.05 -12.82
C PRO A 138 15.25 -1.27 -13.77
N LEU A 139 14.56 -0.26 -13.24
CA LEU A 139 13.75 0.63 -14.06
C LEU A 139 14.66 1.38 -15.04
N THR A 140 14.24 1.41 -16.29
CA THR A 140 14.84 2.26 -17.31
C THR A 140 14.52 3.73 -17.03
N ILE A 141 15.34 4.64 -17.55
CA ILE A 141 15.11 6.09 -17.43
C ILE A 141 13.72 6.47 -17.97
N LYS A 142 13.29 5.83 -19.06
CA LYS A 142 11.96 6.02 -19.65
C LYS A 142 10.84 5.56 -18.69
N GLU A 143 10.99 4.40 -18.06
CA GLU A 143 10.02 3.93 -17.08
C GLU A 143 9.92 4.87 -15.89
N ILE A 144 11.05 5.36 -15.37
CA ILE A 144 11.06 6.34 -14.26
C ILE A 144 10.30 7.62 -14.67
N ALA A 145 10.59 8.17 -15.85
CA ALA A 145 9.91 9.37 -16.33
C ALA A 145 8.40 9.17 -16.47
N TYR A 146 7.96 8.05 -17.07
CA TYR A 146 6.54 7.74 -17.20
C TYR A 146 5.87 7.48 -15.85
N ILE A 147 6.52 6.76 -14.93
CA ILE A 147 6.00 6.56 -13.57
C ILE A 147 5.79 7.91 -12.88
N SER A 148 6.75 8.83 -12.98
CA SER A 148 6.61 10.17 -12.39
C SER A 148 5.43 10.95 -12.98
N VAL A 149 5.31 10.98 -14.31
CA VAL A 149 4.22 11.71 -15.00
C VAL A 149 2.86 11.09 -14.68
N PHE A 150 2.72 9.77 -14.75
CA PHE A 150 1.45 9.10 -14.43
C PHE A 150 1.11 9.15 -12.95
N SER A 151 2.10 9.17 -12.05
CA SER A 151 1.85 9.42 -10.62
C SER A 151 1.32 10.82 -10.39
N ALA A 152 1.92 11.83 -11.04
CA ALA A 152 1.42 13.21 -10.97
C ALA A 152 0.01 13.33 -11.54
N LEU A 153 -0.28 12.68 -12.68
CA LEU A 153 -1.62 12.70 -13.28
C LEU A 153 -2.66 11.99 -12.41
N THR A 154 -2.29 10.85 -11.81
CA THR A 154 -3.10 10.17 -10.79
C THR A 154 -3.42 11.14 -9.67
N ALA A 155 -2.40 11.83 -9.14
CA ALA A 155 -2.58 12.76 -8.03
C ALA A 155 -3.51 13.94 -8.41
N VAL A 156 -3.30 14.55 -9.57
CA VAL A 156 -4.13 15.66 -10.07
C VAL A 156 -5.58 15.23 -10.23
N LEU A 157 -5.84 14.07 -10.85
CA LEU A 157 -7.21 13.58 -11.00
C LEU A 157 -7.85 13.24 -9.66
N THR A 158 -7.10 12.65 -8.73
CA THR A 158 -7.59 12.37 -7.38
C THR A 158 -7.95 13.65 -6.63
N VAL A 159 -7.06 14.66 -6.63
CA VAL A 159 -7.29 15.95 -5.97
C VAL A 159 -8.48 16.69 -6.58
N THR A 160 -8.51 16.81 -7.90
CA THR A 160 -9.54 17.59 -8.60
C THR A 160 -10.92 16.95 -8.49
N THR A 161 -11.03 15.62 -8.68
CA THR A 161 -12.34 14.95 -8.62
C THR A 161 -12.76 14.61 -7.20
N GLY A 162 -11.81 14.28 -6.33
CA GLY A 162 -12.05 14.05 -4.90
C GLY A 162 -12.53 15.31 -4.18
N GLY A 163 -11.99 16.49 -4.52
CA GLY A 163 -12.47 17.76 -3.97
C GLY A 163 -13.90 18.11 -4.40
N LEU A 164 -14.38 17.59 -5.53
CA LEU A 164 -15.72 17.88 -6.07
C LEU A 164 -16.79 16.89 -5.62
N ILE A 165 -16.41 15.66 -5.28
CA ILE A 165 -17.35 14.57 -4.93
C ILE A 165 -17.07 14.10 -3.49
N PRO A 166 -17.50 14.87 -2.47
CA PRO A 166 -17.38 14.45 -1.08
C PRO A 166 -18.23 13.22 -0.78
N SER A 167 -17.69 12.34 0.06
CA SER A 167 -18.35 11.11 0.48
C SER A 167 -19.45 11.35 1.51
N PRO A 168 -20.65 10.74 1.36
CA PRO A 168 -21.66 10.70 2.42
C PRO A 168 -21.18 10.01 3.71
N THR A 169 -20.16 9.15 3.62
CA THR A 169 -19.60 8.40 4.76
C THR A 169 -18.26 8.94 5.24
N GLY A 170 -17.87 10.14 4.82
CA GLY A 170 -16.54 10.74 5.08
C GLY A 170 -15.46 10.24 4.11
N GLY A 171 -14.55 11.15 3.74
CA GLY A 171 -13.60 10.98 2.62
C GLY A 171 -14.13 11.57 1.32
N PHE A 172 -13.56 11.17 0.20
CA PHE A 172 -13.91 11.66 -1.14
C PHE A 172 -13.95 10.50 -2.15
N THR A 173 -14.59 10.72 -3.29
CA THR A 173 -14.65 9.78 -4.41
C THR A 173 -13.95 10.41 -5.60
N HIS A 174 -13.10 9.65 -6.28
CA HIS A 174 -12.31 10.16 -7.39
C HIS A 174 -12.20 9.16 -8.53
N ILE A 175 -11.68 9.62 -9.66
CA ILE A 175 -11.43 8.78 -10.86
C ILE A 175 -9.93 8.56 -11.12
N GLY A 176 -9.07 8.90 -10.15
CA GLY A 176 -7.61 8.72 -10.24
C GLY A 176 -7.16 7.30 -10.59
N ASP A 177 -7.91 6.28 -10.16
CA ASP A 177 -7.61 4.87 -10.43
C ASP A 177 -7.61 4.54 -11.93
N THR A 178 -8.27 5.37 -12.74
CA THR A 178 -8.22 5.32 -14.21
C THR A 178 -6.78 5.29 -14.71
N ILE A 179 -5.91 6.15 -14.14
CA ILE A 179 -4.51 6.27 -14.56
C ILE A 179 -3.70 5.08 -14.04
N ILE A 180 -3.98 4.62 -12.82
CA ILE A 180 -3.34 3.44 -12.24
C ILE A 180 -3.59 2.22 -13.12
N PHE A 181 -4.86 1.94 -13.45
CA PHE A 181 -5.26 0.85 -14.33
C PHE A 181 -4.70 0.99 -15.74
N PHE A 182 -4.78 2.19 -16.32
CA PHE A 182 -4.24 2.47 -17.65
C PHE A 182 -2.73 2.21 -17.71
N THR A 183 -1.95 2.74 -16.75
CA THR A 183 -0.52 2.51 -16.68
C THR A 183 -0.21 1.03 -16.44
N ALA A 184 -0.99 0.35 -15.61
CA ALA A 184 -0.83 -1.09 -15.38
C ALA A 184 -1.03 -1.90 -16.67
N LEU A 185 -2.04 -1.61 -17.48
CA LEU A 185 -2.32 -2.32 -18.73
C LEU A 185 -1.27 -2.06 -19.83
N ILE A 186 -0.67 -0.87 -19.88
CA ILE A 186 0.32 -0.51 -20.90
C ILE A 186 1.74 -0.86 -20.48
N MET A 187 2.11 -0.58 -19.24
CA MET A 187 3.48 -0.70 -18.74
C MET A 187 3.69 -1.96 -17.89
N GLY A 188 2.63 -2.55 -17.33
CA GLY A 188 2.66 -3.80 -16.58
C GLY A 188 2.66 -3.58 -15.06
N SER A 189 2.59 -4.69 -14.30
CA SER A 189 2.39 -4.71 -12.85
C SER A 189 3.35 -3.84 -12.05
N ARG A 190 4.64 -3.80 -12.43
CA ARG A 190 5.64 -3.03 -11.69
C ARG A 190 5.38 -1.53 -11.77
N CYS A 191 5.06 -1.03 -12.96
CA CYS A 191 4.77 0.38 -13.17
C CYS A 191 3.41 0.74 -12.59
N GLY A 192 2.40 -0.12 -12.75
CA GLY A 192 1.08 0.06 -12.14
C GLY A 192 1.16 0.16 -10.61
N MET A 193 1.91 -0.73 -9.96
CA MET A 193 2.14 -0.69 -8.52
C MET A 193 2.76 0.63 -8.07
N LEU A 194 3.82 1.08 -8.76
CA LEU A 194 4.53 2.30 -8.39
C LEU A 194 3.66 3.55 -8.61
N VAL A 195 2.95 3.63 -9.72
CA VAL A 195 2.03 4.74 -10.00
C VAL A 195 0.88 4.77 -9.00
N GLY A 196 0.31 3.61 -8.68
CA GLY A 196 -0.74 3.50 -7.67
C GLY A 196 -0.27 3.95 -6.30
N SER A 197 0.89 3.48 -5.84
CA SER A 197 1.41 3.87 -4.53
C SER A 197 1.88 5.33 -4.45
N ILE A 198 2.64 5.82 -5.44
CA ILE A 198 3.20 7.18 -5.41
C ILE A 198 2.10 8.23 -5.67
N GLY A 199 1.27 8.00 -6.70
CA GLY A 199 0.23 8.94 -7.10
C GLY A 199 -0.85 9.12 -6.04
N SER A 200 -1.32 8.03 -5.42
CA SER A 200 -2.32 8.11 -4.36
C SER A 200 -1.81 8.82 -3.10
N VAL A 201 -0.59 8.49 -2.65
CA VAL A 201 0.03 9.16 -1.49
C VAL A 201 0.24 10.65 -1.77
N ALA A 202 0.68 11.02 -2.97
CA ALA A 202 0.85 12.42 -3.32
C ALA A 202 -0.48 13.18 -3.26
N ALA A 203 -1.58 12.61 -3.75
CA ALA A 203 -2.91 13.21 -3.62
C ALA A 203 -3.36 13.31 -2.17
N ASP A 204 -3.18 12.26 -1.38
CA ASP A 204 -3.61 12.23 0.01
C ASP A 204 -2.86 13.25 0.87
N ILE A 205 -1.55 13.40 0.65
CA ILE A 205 -0.77 14.46 1.31
C ILE A 205 -1.32 15.83 0.93
N PHE A 206 -1.64 16.06 -0.35
CA PHE A 206 -2.16 17.34 -0.83
C PHE A 206 -3.54 17.66 -0.25
N LEU A 207 -4.43 16.67 -0.17
CA LEU A 207 -5.76 16.81 0.42
C LEU A 207 -5.77 16.80 1.95
N ALA A 208 -4.58 16.75 2.58
CA ALA A 208 -4.41 16.55 4.02
C ALA A 208 -5.21 15.33 4.54
N TYR A 209 -5.32 14.28 3.72
CA TYR A 209 -6.01 13.05 4.06
C TYR A 209 -5.18 12.27 5.08
N PRO A 210 -5.70 12.06 6.31
CA PRO A 210 -4.89 11.53 7.39
C PRO A 210 -4.46 10.07 7.16
N ARG A 211 -5.13 9.34 6.25
CA ARG A 211 -4.93 7.89 6.08
C ARG A 211 -4.15 7.53 4.81
N TRP A 212 -3.28 8.43 4.34
CA TRP A 212 -2.48 8.27 3.13
C TRP A 212 -1.67 6.96 3.06
N TYR A 213 -1.28 6.42 4.21
CA TYR A 213 -0.51 5.17 4.27
C TYR A 213 -1.36 3.95 3.88
N VAL A 214 -2.70 3.96 4.02
CA VAL A 214 -3.61 2.88 3.56
C VAL A 214 -3.65 2.81 2.04
N SER A 215 -3.53 3.97 1.42
CA SER A 215 -3.56 4.13 -0.03
C SER A 215 -2.36 3.45 -0.70
N ILE A 216 -1.23 3.31 0.00
CA ILE A 216 -0.05 2.59 -0.49
C ILE A 216 -0.37 1.13 -0.83
N PRO A 217 -0.80 0.26 0.12
CA PRO A 217 -1.15 -1.11 -0.21
C PRO A 217 -2.43 -1.19 -1.05
N ALA A 218 -3.43 -0.33 -0.80
CA ALA A 218 -4.70 -0.37 -1.54
C ALA A 218 -4.47 -0.16 -3.05
N HIS A 219 -3.88 0.97 -3.43
CA HIS A 219 -3.63 1.32 -4.82
C HIS A 219 -2.37 0.67 -5.39
N GLY A 220 -1.38 0.36 -4.55
CA GLY A 220 -0.20 -0.41 -4.96
C GLY A 220 -0.56 -1.81 -5.42
N PHE A 221 -1.36 -2.55 -4.65
CA PHE A 221 -1.83 -3.87 -5.07
C PHE A 221 -2.83 -3.81 -6.22
N GLU A 222 -3.69 -2.79 -6.25
CA GLU A 222 -4.57 -2.52 -7.38
C GLU A 222 -3.80 -2.46 -8.71
N GLY A 223 -2.79 -1.60 -8.78
CA GLY A 223 -1.95 -1.44 -9.97
C GLY A 223 -1.08 -2.68 -10.26
N LEU A 224 -0.62 -3.38 -9.23
CA LEU A 224 0.14 -4.63 -9.38
C LEU A 224 -0.72 -5.71 -10.04
N ILE A 225 -1.92 -5.95 -9.52
CA ILE A 225 -2.83 -7.00 -9.98
C ILE A 225 -3.36 -6.65 -11.37
N ALA A 226 -3.82 -5.42 -11.57
CA ALA A 226 -4.31 -4.95 -12.87
C ALA A 226 -3.26 -5.16 -13.99
N GLY A 227 -1.98 -4.97 -13.66
CA GLY A 227 -0.89 -5.12 -14.62
C GLY A 227 -0.63 -6.56 -15.08
N LEU A 228 -1.20 -7.57 -14.40
CA LEU A 228 -1.20 -8.96 -14.87
C LEU A 228 -2.08 -9.15 -16.12
N GLY A 229 -3.00 -8.20 -16.36
CA GLY A 229 -3.82 -8.12 -17.58
C GLY A 229 -3.08 -7.54 -18.78
N LYS A 230 -1.85 -7.02 -18.63
CA LYS A 230 -1.08 -6.49 -19.75
C LYS A 230 -0.90 -7.54 -20.85
N ASP A 231 -1.22 -7.13 -22.08
CA ASP A 231 -1.12 -7.95 -23.31
C ASP A 231 -1.94 -9.26 -23.28
N LYS A 232 -2.95 -9.33 -22.40
CA LYS A 232 -3.92 -10.43 -22.34
C LYS A 232 -5.18 -10.12 -23.17
N PRO A 233 -6.01 -11.13 -23.51
CA PRO A 233 -7.32 -10.89 -24.14
C PRO A 233 -8.22 -10.04 -23.23
N MET A 234 -9.20 -9.37 -23.83
CA MET A 234 -10.07 -8.38 -23.16
C MET A 234 -10.71 -8.91 -21.87
N TRP A 235 -11.22 -10.14 -21.88
CA TRP A 235 -11.85 -10.74 -20.70
C TRP A 235 -10.87 -10.93 -19.53
N MET A 236 -9.60 -11.27 -19.80
CA MET A 236 -8.57 -11.36 -18.77
C MET A 236 -8.18 -9.98 -18.24
N LYS A 237 -8.12 -8.95 -19.10
CA LYS A 237 -7.90 -7.56 -18.66
C LYS A 237 -8.96 -7.14 -17.67
N ILE A 238 -10.24 -7.31 -18.05
CA ILE A 238 -11.38 -6.99 -17.20
C ILE A 238 -11.30 -7.78 -15.89
N LEU A 239 -10.99 -9.08 -15.95
CA LEU A 239 -10.84 -9.91 -14.75
C LEU A 239 -9.78 -9.34 -13.79
N PHE A 240 -8.57 -9.06 -14.26
CA PHE A 240 -7.51 -8.53 -13.39
C PHE A 240 -7.79 -7.11 -12.89
N LEU A 241 -8.45 -6.29 -13.69
CA LEU A 241 -8.91 -4.96 -13.27
C LEU A 241 -9.96 -5.05 -12.16
N VAL A 242 -10.94 -5.96 -12.30
CA VAL A 242 -11.97 -6.20 -11.28
C VAL A 242 -11.33 -6.75 -9.99
N ILE A 243 -10.39 -7.70 -10.08
CA ILE A 243 -9.67 -8.20 -8.90
C ILE A 243 -8.83 -7.09 -8.25
N GLY A 244 -8.21 -6.22 -9.05
CA GLY A 244 -7.45 -5.06 -8.56
C GLY A 244 -8.32 -4.07 -7.79
N GLY A 245 -9.42 -3.62 -8.41
CA GLY A 245 -10.39 -2.72 -7.77
C GLY A 245 -11.07 -3.34 -6.55
N PHE A 246 -11.38 -4.64 -6.59
CA PHE A 246 -11.88 -5.38 -5.44
C PHE A 246 -10.85 -5.40 -4.29
N THR A 247 -9.58 -5.60 -4.61
CA THR A 247 -8.50 -5.60 -3.61
C THR A 247 -8.40 -4.22 -2.95
N MET A 248 -8.38 -3.15 -3.73
CA MET A 248 -8.38 -1.76 -3.25
C MET A 248 -9.57 -1.48 -2.32
N ALA A 249 -10.80 -1.73 -2.81
CA ALA A 249 -12.01 -1.49 -2.04
C ALA A 249 -12.03 -2.31 -0.75
N SER A 250 -11.55 -3.55 -0.78
CA SER A 250 -11.52 -4.43 0.39
C SER A 250 -10.49 -3.97 1.43
N THR A 251 -9.34 -3.43 0.99
CA THR A 251 -8.36 -2.81 1.89
C THR A 251 -8.97 -1.63 2.64
N TYR A 252 -9.68 -0.72 1.95
CA TYR A 252 -10.39 0.38 2.61
C TYR A 252 -11.54 -0.10 3.48
N PHE A 253 -12.29 -1.12 3.06
CA PHE A 253 -13.40 -1.67 3.82
C PHE A 253 -12.96 -2.23 5.16
N ILE A 254 -11.91 -3.07 5.18
CA ILE A 254 -11.36 -3.64 6.42
C ILE A 254 -11.00 -2.51 7.38
N VAL A 255 -10.31 -1.48 6.91
CA VAL A 255 -9.95 -0.31 7.72
C VAL A 255 -11.18 0.47 8.18
N ASN A 256 -12.17 0.67 7.30
CA ASN A 256 -13.38 1.42 7.59
C ASN A 256 -14.30 0.73 8.60
N ILE A 257 -14.33 -0.61 8.67
CA ILE A 257 -15.10 -1.34 9.70
C ILE A 257 -14.72 -0.87 11.10
N PHE A 258 -13.41 -0.78 11.36
CA PHE A 258 -12.90 -0.39 12.68
C PHE A 258 -12.94 1.12 12.93
N ILE A 259 -13.02 1.94 11.87
CA ILE A 259 -13.02 3.40 11.98
C ILE A 259 -14.42 3.99 12.06
N LYS A 260 -15.32 3.53 11.19
CA LYS A 260 -16.66 4.09 10.97
C LYS A 260 -17.76 3.19 11.54
N GLY A 261 -17.44 1.92 11.79
CA GLY A 261 -18.44 0.89 12.07
C GLY A 261 -18.93 0.21 10.79
N TYR A 262 -19.41 -1.02 10.94
CA TYR A 262 -19.87 -1.86 9.83
C TYR A 262 -20.92 -1.19 8.89
N PRO A 263 -21.95 -0.49 9.40
CA PRO A 263 -22.99 0.10 8.53
C PRO A 263 -22.45 1.17 7.57
N LEU A 264 -21.56 2.04 8.04
CA LEU A 264 -20.93 3.06 7.18
C LEU A 264 -19.84 2.46 6.30
N ALA A 265 -19.15 1.42 6.78
CA ALA A 265 -18.12 0.74 6.03
C ALA A 265 -18.69 0.04 4.78
N ILE A 266 -19.84 -0.63 4.88
CA ILE A 266 -20.44 -1.34 3.74
C ILE A 266 -20.93 -0.37 2.65
N ILE A 267 -21.47 0.79 3.03
CA ILE A 267 -21.87 1.84 2.08
C ILE A 267 -20.63 2.40 1.37
N SER A 268 -19.55 2.68 2.12
CA SER A 268 -18.27 3.11 1.53
C SER A 268 -17.74 2.07 0.56
N TYR A 269 -17.79 0.78 0.93
CA TYR A 269 -17.29 -0.32 0.12
C TYR A 269 -18.02 -0.46 -1.21
N LEU A 270 -19.37 -0.43 -1.20
CA LEU A 270 -20.17 -0.51 -2.43
C LEU A 270 -19.86 0.65 -3.38
N ARG A 271 -19.70 1.86 -2.83
CA ARG A 271 -19.31 3.04 -3.61
C ARG A 271 -17.90 2.91 -4.20
N ASP A 272 -16.93 2.44 -3.41
CA ASP A 272 -15.55 2.27 -3.87
C ASP A 272 -15.47 1.23 -4.99
N LEU A 273 -16.23 0.14 -4.86
CA LEU A 273 -16.26 -0.95 -5.82
C LEU A 273 -16.98 -0.58 -7.13
N PHE A 274 -18.21 -0.05 -7.04
CA PHE A 274 -19.05 0.19 -8.22
C PHE A 274 -18.91 1.60 -8.79
N GLY A 275 -18.76 2.60 -7.94
CA GLY A 275 -18.60 4.00 -8.36
C GLY A 275 -17.18 4.25 -8.82
N GLN A 276 -16.22 4.20 -7.90
CA GLN A 276 -14.85 4.62 -8.17
C GLN A 276 -14.09 3.61 -9.06
N ALA A 277 -13.96 2.36 -8.63
CA ALA A 277 -13.25 1.35 -9.39
C ALA A 277 -13.99 1.01 -10.69
N GLY A 278 -15.31 0.80 -10.63
CA GLY A 278 -16.14 0.50 -11.80
C GLY A 278 -16.00 1.52 -12.94
N ILE A 279 -16.12 2.82 -12.64
CA ILE A 279 -15.95 3.88 -13.66
C ILE A 279 -14.51 3.90 -14.18
N SER A 280 -13.52 3.78 -13.29
CA SER A 280 -12.10 3.80 -13.64
C SER A 280 -11.68 2.64 -14.54
N ILE A 281 -12.30 1.46 -14.37
CA ILE A 281 -12.11 0.31 -15.26
C ILE A 281 -12.55 0.63 -16.69
N ILE A 282 -13.74 1.22 -16.84
CA ILE A 282 -14.27 1.58 -18.16
C ILE A 282 -13.37 2.61 -18.84
N LEU A 283 -13.03 3.69 -18.12
CA LEU A 283 -12.21 4.77 -18.65
C LEU A 283 -10.80 4.27 -19.02
N SER A 284 -10.18 3.45 -18.19
CA SER A 284 -8.83 2.92 -18.45
C SER A 284 -8.77 2.02 -19.69
N LEU A 285 -9.79 1.20 -19.93
CA LEU A 285 -9.89 0.35 -21.12
C LEU A 285 -10.07 1.17 -22.40
N ILE A 286 -10.88 2.24 -22.35
CA ILE A 286 -11.04 3.17 -23.46
C ILE A 286 -9.70 3.83 -23.79
N LEU A 287 -9.02 4.37 -22.78
CA LEU A 287 -7.72 5.00 -22.93
C LEU A 287 -6.67 4.03 -23.48
N GLU A 288 -6.60 2.80 -22.95
CA GLU A 288 -5.65 1.79 -23.42
C GLU A 288 -5.84 1.48 -24.90
N LYS A 289 -7.09 1.32 -25.34
CA LYS A 289 -7.42 1.05 -26.75
C LYS A 289 -7.01 2.21 -27.66
N ILE A 290 -7.32 3.45 -27.28
CA ILE A 290 -6.99 4.66 -28.05
C ILE A 290 -5.46 4.79 -28.18
N VAL A 291 -4.74 4.65 -27.08
CA VAL A 291 -3.28 4.84 -27.05
C VAL A 291 -2.56 3.73 -27.80
N LYS A 292 -2.95 2.47 -27.64
CA LYS A 292 -2.34 1.37 -28.41
C LYS A 292 -2.60 1.50 -29.91
N ALA A 293 -3.78 1.95 -30.31
CA ALA A 293 -4.07 2.22 -31.72
C ALA A 293 -3.14 3.30 -32.29
N ARG A 294 -2.86 4.36 -31.54
CA ARG A 294 -1.93 5.43 -31.96
C ARG A 294 -0.48 4.98 -32.00
N ILE A 295 0.00 4.20 -31.02
CA ILE A 295 1.37 3.68 -31.02
C ILE A 295 1.61 2.79 -32.25
N LYS A 296 0.64 1.94 -32.61
CA LYS A 296 0.75 1.07 -33.79
C LYS A 296 0.80 1.85 -35.11
N LEU A 297 0.19 3.04 -35.17
CA LEU A 297 0.24 3.90 -36.37
C LEU A 297 1.58 4.64 -36.52
N MET A 298 2.41 4.68 -35.48
CA MET A 298 3.71 5.37 -35.47
C MET A 298 4.90 4.43 -35.66
N GLN A 299 4.67 3.11 -35.73
CA GLN A 299 5.66 2.06 -35.98
C GLN A 299 5.52 1.55 -37.41
#